data_AF-A7Z883-F1
#
_entry.id   AF-A7Z883-F1
#
_cell.length_a   1.000
_cell.length_b   1.000
_cell.length_c   1.000
_cell.angle_alpha   90.00
_cell.angle_beta   90.00
_cell.angle_gamma   90.00
#
_symmetry.space_group_name_H-M   'P 1'
#
loop_
_entity.id
_entity.type
_entity.pdbx_description
1 polymer ?
#
loop_
_entity_poly.entity_id
_entity_poly.type
_entity_poly.pdbx_seq_one_letter_code
_entity_poly.pdbx_strand_id
1 'polypeptide(L)' 'MQEIVNYLVRNPEIVQKLRREEVSIIGLDKEEVKGVLLGFDQLISMSSKDEIYWKPS' A
#
# COMPACT_ATOMS: atom_id res chain seq x y z
N MET A 1 4.08 -12.07 -0.58
CA MET A 1 3.57 -10.82 -1.21
C MET A 1 2.46 -10.14 -0.39
N GLN A 2 1.47 -10.86 0.18
CA GLN A 2 0.45 -10.19 1.02
C GLN A 2 0.97 -9.67 2.37
N GLU A 3 1.98 -10.31 2.98
CA GLU A 3 2.51 -9.86 4.28
C GLU A 3 3.15 -8.46 4.24
N ILE A 4 3.90 -8.13 3.18
CA ILE A 4 4.51 -6.80 3.05
C ILE A 4 3.43 -5.72 2.91
N VAL A 5 2.36 -6.00 2.17
CA VAL A 5 1.24 -5.06 1.99
C VAL A 5 0.52 -4.84 3.32
N ASN A 6 0.23 -5.91 4.06
CA ASN A 6 -0.37 -5.81 5.40
C ASN A 6 0.53 -5.04 6.39
N TYR A 7 1.84 -5.24 6.31
CA TYR A 7 2.81 -4.48 7.11
C TYR A 7 2.76 -2.99 6.76
N LEU A 8 2.73 -2.63 5.49
CA LEU A 8 2.64 -1.24 5.04
C LEU A 8 1.32 -0.56 5.44
N VAL A 9 0.21 -1.30 5.45
CA VAL A 9 -1.09 -0.81 5.96
C VAL A 9 -1.02 -0.48 7.45
N ARG A 10 -0.29 -1.28 8.23
CA ARG A 10 -0.10 -1.04 9.67
C ARG A 10 0.92 0.05 9.99
N ASN A 11 1.80 0.38 9.04
CA ASN A 11 2.90 1.33 9.20
C ASN A 11 2.94 2.33 8.03
N PRO A 12 1.92 3.21 7.88
CA PRO A 12 1.81 4.14 6.75
C PRO A 12 2.97 5.14 6.65
N GLU A 13 3.67 5.42 7.74
CA GLU A 13 4.88 6.24 7.77
C GLU A 13 6.04 5.61 6.98
N ILE A 14 6.12 4.28 6.93
CA ILE A 14 7.13 3.58 6.14
C ILE A 14 6.84 3.73 4.65
N VAL A 15 5.57 3.78 4.25
CA VAL A 15 5.17 4.05 2.86
C VAL A 15 5.68 5.42 2.43
N GLN A 16 5.59 6.44 3.28
CA GLN A 16 6.13 7.77 2.95
C GLN A 16 7.65 7.75 2.78
N LYS A 17 8.38 7.05 3.66
CA LYS A 17 9.84 6.91 3.55
C LYS A 17 10.25 6.14 2.29
N LEU A 18 9.51 5.10 1.92
CA LEU A 18 9.72 4.36 0.66
C LEU A 18 9.52 5.26 -0.56
N ARG A 19 8.48 6.11 -0.57
CA ARG A 19 8.22 7.06 -1.67
C ARG A 19 9.30 8.13 -1.83
N ARG A 20 9.95 8.51 -0.73
CA ARG A 20 11.06 9.48 -0.71
C ARG A 20 12.42 8.83 -1.00
N GLU A 21 12.45 7.53 -1.27
CA GLU A 21 13.68 6.73 -1.38
C GLU A 21 14.59 6.81 -0.13
N GLU A 22 14.04 7.14 1.04
CA GLU A 22 14.79 7.22 2.31
C GLU A 22 15.08 5.83 2.89
N VAL A 23 14.26 4.84 2.54
CA VAL A 23 14.40 3.43 2.90
C VAL A 23 14.10 2.55 1.69
N SER A 24 14.56 1.29 1.73
CA SER A 24 14.22 0.28 0.73
C SER A 24 13.78 -1.02 1.41
N ILE A 25 13.12 -1.89 0.65
CA ILE A 25 12.75 -3.23 1.11
C ILE A 25 13.89 -4.19 0.78
N ILE A 26 14.43 -4.87 1.79
CA ILE A 26 15.51 -5.85 1.59
C ILE A 26 15.00 -6.97 0.70
N GLY A 27 15.79 -7.31 -0.33
CA GLY A 27 15.47 -8.38 -1.26
C GLY A 27 14.52 -7.99 -2.39
N LEU A 28 14.16 -6.70 -2.51
CA LEU A 28 13.44 -6.17 -3.66
C LEU A 28 14.29 -5.12 -4.39
N ASP A 29 14.24 -5.13 -5.71
CA ASP A 29 14.78 -4.05 -6.53
C ASP A 29 13.83 -2.84 -6.63
N LYS A 30 14.28 -1.77 -7.29
CA LYS A 30 13.50 -0.54 -7.42
C LYS A 30 12.18 -0.72 -8.17
N GLU A 31 12.11 -1.61 -9.16
CA GLU A 31 10.88 -1.86 -9.91
C GLU A 31 9.89 -2.68 -9.08
N GLU A 32 10.39 -3.67 -8.35
CA GLU A 32 9.59 -4.47 -7.42
C GLU A 32 9.01 -3.61 -6.29
N VAL A 33 9.80 -2.68 -5.72
CA VAL A 33 9.33 -1.72 -4.72
C VAL A 33 8.21 -0.83 -5.28
N LYS A 34 8.31 -0.37 -6.54
CA LYS A 34 7.23 0.36 -7.20
C LYS A 34 5.97 -0.47 -7.34
N GLY A 35 6.10 -1.76 -7.67
CA GLY A 35 4.98 -2.70 -7.74
C GLY A 35 4.25 -2.85 -6.41
N VAL A 36 5.00 -2.94 -5.30
CA VAL A 36 4.43 -2.99 -3.95
C VAL A 36 3.67 -1.70 -3.61
N LEU A 37 4.23 -0.53 -3.92
CA LEU A 37 3.57 0.76 -3.69
C LEU A 37 2.28 0.91 -4.52
N LEU A 38 2.27 0.46 -5.77
CA LEU A 38 1.07 0.44 -6.61
C LEU A 38 -0.01 -0.48 -6.06
N GLY A 39 0.36 -1.68 -5.61
CA GLY A 39 -0.58 -2.62 -4.99
C GLY A 39 -1.18 -2.06 -3.70
N PHE A 40 -0.37 -1.36 -2.91
CA PHE A 40 -0.83 -0.63 -1.73
C PHE A 40 -1.84 0.46 -2.09
N ASP A 41 -1.55 1.30 -3.09
CA ASP A 41 -2.45 2.38 -3.52
C ASP A 41 -3.80 1.85 -4.03
N GLN A 42 -3.77 0.73 -4.76
CA GLN A 42 -5.00 0.07 -5.21
C GLN A 42 -5.82 -0.47 -4.04
N LEU A 43 -5.18 -1.09 -3.04
CA LEU A 43 -5.85 -1.60 -1.84
C LEU A 43 -6.59 -0.48 -1.08
N ILE A 44 -5.90 0.65 -0.86
CA ILE A 44 -6.50 1.80 -0.17
C ILE A 44 -7.65 2.39 -1.00
N SER A 45 -7.46 2.55 -2.31
CA SER A 45 -8.51 3.06 -3.20
C SER A 45 -9.75 2.15 -3.25
N MET A 46 -9.59 0.84 -3.12
CA MET A 46 -10.71 -0.11 -3.07
C MET A 46 -11.45 -0.02 -1.73
N SER A 47 -10.71 0.10 -0.61
CA SER A 47 -11.32 0.26 0.71
C SER A 47 -12.20 1.51 0.82
N SER A 48 -11.89 2.58 0.07
CA SER A 48 -12.71 3.80 0.04
C SER A 48 -14.00 3.68 -0.78
N LYS A 49 -14.12 2.67 -1.66
CA LYS A 49 -15.32 2.49 -2.50
C LYS A 49 -16.45 1.78 -1.77
N ASP A 50 -16.14 0.96 -0.77
CA ASP A 50 -17.15 0.23 0.01
C ASP A 50 -17.96 1.15 0.95
N GLU A 51 -17.46 2.33 1.30
CA GLU A 51 -18.22 3.31 2.11
C GLU A 51 -19.34 4.04 1.34
N ILE A 52 -19.37 3.97 0.00
CA ILE A 52 -20.34 4.71 -0.83
C ILE A 52 -21.62 3.89 -1.13
N TYR A 53 -21.65 2.59 -0.80
CA TYR A 53 -22.78 1.69 -1.09
C TYR A 53 -23.45 1.13 0.19
N TRP A 54 -23.93 2.01 1.07
CA TRP A 54 -24.95 1.61 2.06
C TRP A 54 -26.15 2.55 2.00
N LYS A 55 -27.14 2.20 1.17
CA LYS A 55 -28.52 2.68 1.31
C LYS A 55 -29.34 1.54 1.92
N PRO A 56 -29.88 1.68 3.14
CA PRO A 56 -30.94 0.79 3.57
C PRO A 56 -32.15 1.07 2.68
N SER A 57 -32.65 0.01 2.05
CA SER A 57 -33.96 0.01 1.38
C SER A 57 -35.05 -0.17 2.41
#